data_AF-A0A955XL40-F1
#
_entry.id   AF-A0A955XL40-F1
#
_cell.length_a   1.000
_cell.length_b   1.000
_cell.length_c   1.000
_cell.angle_alpha   90.00
_cell.angle_beta   90.00
_cell.angle_gamma   90.00
#
_symmetry.space_group_name_H-M   'P 1'
#
loop_
_entity.id
_entity.type
_entity.pdbx_description
1 polymer ?
#
loop_
_entity_poly.entity_id
_entity_poly.type
_entity_poly.pdbx_seq_one_letter_code
_entity_poly.pdbx_strand_id
1 'polypeptide(L)'
;GRPAWDAADAAVIERGAAEFEAACAECHPAPLYADGLRHAVAAPSEDPDGRLEAVDTPTLRGVRGRAPFLHDGRAADLAAAVAAHAEVTVGDLPALVRYLESL
;
A
#
# COMPACT_ATOMS: atom_id res chain seq x y z
N GLY A 1 15.42 -0.23 -14.25
CA GLY A 1 15.51 1.23 -14.01
C GLY A 1 14.13 1.74 -13.69
N ARG A 2 13.98 2.68 -12.74
CA ARG A 2 12.70 3.38 -12.55
C ARG A 2 12.38 4.15 -13.84
N PRO A 3 11.15 4.09 -14.39
CA PRO A 3 10.77 5.02 -15.45
C PRO A 3 10.99 6.45 -14.95
N ALA A 4 11.46 7.34 -15.84
CA ALA A 4 11.52 8.76 -15.54
C ALA A 4 10.08 9.27 -15.48
N TRP A 5 9.58 9.50 -14.27
CA TRP A 5 8.32 10.20 -14.04
C TRP A 5 8.42 11.60 -14.64
N ASP A 6 7.45 12.01 -15.44
CA ASP A 6 7.43 13.35 -16.02
C ASP A 6 6.83 14.40 -15.04
N ALA A 7 6.67 15.64 -15.50
CA ALA A 7 6.11 16.72 -14.67
C ALA A 7 4.62 16.49 -14.33
N ALA A 8 3.86 15.81 -15.20
CA ALA A 8 2.48 15.45 -14.91
C ALA A 8 2.41 14.34 -13.85
N ASP A 9 3.36 13.39 -13.88
CA ASP A 9 3.52 12.39 -12.83
C ASP A 9 3.86 13.04 -11.48
N ALA A 10 4.71 14.06 -11.45
CA ALA A 10 5.11 14.71 -10.20
C ALA A 10 3.91 15.27 -9.41
N ALA A 11 2.99 15.98 -10.07
CA ALA A 11 1.80 16.52 -9.42
C ALA A 11 0.83 15.43 -8.95
N VAL A 12 0.77 14.29 -9.65
CA VAL A 12 -0.05 13.14 -9.22
C VAL A 12 0.60 12.44 -8.01
N ILE A 13 1.92 12.23 -8.05
CA ILE A 13 2.68 11.65 -6.95
C ILE A 13 2.56 12.51 -5.69
N GLU A 14 2.60 13.83 -5.82
CA GLU A 14 2.43 14.76 -4.68
C GLU A 14 1.05 14.63 -4.03
N ARG A 15 -0.03 14.58 -4.82
CA ARG A 15 -1.38 14.32 -4.28
C ARG A 15 -1.45 12.95 -3.60
N GLY A 16 -0.87 11.92 -4.23
CA GLY A 16 -0.82 10.58 -3.66
C GLY A 16 -0.03 10.52 -2.35
N ALA A 17 1.04 11.31 -2.21
CA ALA A 17 1.78 11.44 -0.97
C ALA A 17 0.92 12.03 0.15
N ALA A 18 0.09 13.03 -0.15
CA ALA A 18 -0.83 13.62 0.83
C ALA A 18 -1.88 12.61 1.31
N GLU A 19 -2.45 11.80 0.40
CA GLU A 19 -3.35 10.69 0.75
C GLU A 19 -2.63 9.66 1.63
N PHE A 20 -1.40 9.29 1.28
CA PHE A 20 -0.60 8.32 2.02
C PHE A 20 -0.33 8.79 3.45
N GLU A 21 0.08 10.05 3.64
CA GLU A 21 0.35 10.59 4.98
C GLU A 21 -0.91 10.65 5.84
N ALA A 22 -2.06 10.95 5.25
CA ALA A 22 -3.32 11.02 5.98
C ALA A 22 -3.85 9.64 6.41
N ALA A 23 -3.58 8.60 5.62
CA ALA A 23 -4.33 7.33 5.70
C ALA A 23 -3.45 6.09 5.95
N CYS A 24 -2.15 6.15 5.68
CA CYS A 24 -1.27 4.96 5.66
C CYS A 24 -0.03 5.10 6.55
N ALA A 25 0.45 6.32 6.79
CA ALA A 25 1.74 6.56 7.42
C ALA A 25 1.83 6.16 8.91
N GLU A 26 0.69 5.95 9.59
CA GLU A 26 0.71 5.44 10.97
C GLU A 26 1.37 4.06 11.06
N CYS A 27 1.03 3.16 10.14
CA CYS A 27 1.62 1.82 10.08
C CYS A 27 2.80 1.75 9.09
N HIS A 28 2.78 2.55 8.02
CA HIS A 28 3.84 2.58 7.00
C HIS A 28 4.68 3.89 7.00
N PRO A 29 5.27 4.31 8.13
CA PRO A 29 6.00 5.57 8.19
C PRO A 29 7.30 5.53 7.39
N ALA A 30 7.67 6.67 6.80
CA ALA A 30 9.01 6.90 6.29
C ALA A 30 10.07 6.79 7.44
N PRO A 31 11.33 6.43 7.14
CA PRO A 31 11.89 6.23 5.81
C PRO A 31 11.68 4.81 5.27
N LEU A 32 11.40 3.82 6.12
CA LEU A 32 11.31 2.41 5.72
C LEU A 32 9.96 2.03 5.10
N TYR A 33 8.95 2.89 5.24
CA TYR A 33 7.56 2.63 4.85
C TYR A 33 7.00 1.36 5.50
N ALA A 34 7.36 1.19 6.77
CA ALA A 34 6.96 0.12 7.67
C ALA A 34 7.35 0.53 9.10
N ASP A 35 6.50 0.22 10.06
CA ASP A 35 6.76 0.44 11.48
C ASP A 35 7.47 -0.73 12.17
N GLY A 36 7.57 -1.88 11.50
CA GLY A 36 8.16 -3.09 12.05
C GLY A 36 7.28 -3.80 13.09
N LEU A 37 5.99 -3.46 13.15
CA LEU A 37 5.00 -4.05 14.04
C LEU A 37 4.08 -5.01 13.27
N ARG A 38 3.20 -5.67 14.04
CA ARG A 38 2.13 -6.53 13.52
C ARG A 38 0.78 -5.91 13.82
N HIS A 39 -0.11 -5.91 12.84
CA HIS A 39 -1.45 -5.34 12.97
C HIS A 39 -2.56 -6.30 12.55
N ALA A 40 -3.70 -6.19 13.22
CA ALA A 40 -4.93 -6.92 12.92
C ALA A 40 -5.85 -6.15 11.96
N VAL A 41 -5.28 -5.42 10.99
CA VAL A 41 -6.01 -4.46 10.14
C VAL A 41 -6.27 -4.96 8.71
N ALA A 42 -5.61 -6.06 8.31
CA ALA A 42 -5.88 -6.65 7.00
C ALA A 42 -7.25 -7.34 7.02
N ALA A 43 -8.09 -7.07 6.02
CA ALA A 43 -9.34 -7.83 5.87
C ALA A 43 -9.03 -9.34 5.84
N PRO A 44 -9.82 -10.17 6.55
CA PRO A 44 -9.53 -11.58 6.71
C PRO A 44 -9.49 -12.29 5.36
N SER A 45 -8.60 -13.27 5.24
CA SER A 45 -8.54 -14.14 4.07
C SER A 45 -9.83 -14.96 3.92
N GLU A 46 -10.24 -15.17 2.68
CA GLU A 46 -11.30 -16.13 2.35
C GLU A 46 -10.80 -17.58 2.48
N ASP A 47 -9.48 -17.79 2.36
CA ASP A 47 -8.82 -19.07 2.66
C ASP A 47 -8.71 -19.23 4.19
N PRO A 48 -9.35 -20.25 4.80
CA PRO A 48 -9.24 -20.51 6.23
C PRO A 48 -7.79 -20.69 6.72
N ASP A 49 -6.93 -21.30 5.90
CA ASP A 49 -5.52 -21.54 6.24
C ASP A 49 -4.68 -20.25 6.08
N GLY A 50 -5.18 -19.28 5.33
CA GLY A 50 -4.61 -17.94 5.17
C GLY A 50 -5.09 -16.92 6.21
N ARG A 51 -5.96 -17.29 7.15
CA ARG A 51 -6.43 -16.34 8.18
C ARG A 51 -5.38 -16.15 9.27
N LEU A 52 -4.94 -14.90 9.43
CA LEU A 52 -3.99 -14.50 10.45
C LEU A 52 -4.63 -13.49 11.39
N GLU A 53 -4.40 -13.62 12.70
CA GLU A 53 -4.86 -12.64 13.69
C GLU A 53 -4.15 -11.29 13.54
N ALA A 54 -2.91 -11.30 13.07
CA ALA A 54 -2.15 -10.12 12.73
C ALA A 54 -1.08 -10.43 11.68
N VAL A 55 -0.82 -9.45 10.80
CA VAL A 55 0.22 -9.50 9.75
C VAL A 55 1.32 -8.51 10.06
N ASP A 56 2.56 -8.85 9.71
CA ASP A 56 3.68 -7.90 9.75
C ASP A 56 3.39 -6.76 8.77
N THR A 57 3.70 -5.52 9.16
CA THR A 57 3.65 -4.39 8.23
C THR A 57 4.80 -4.49 7.23
N PRO A 58 4.56 -4.82 5.94
CA PRO A 58 5.65 -4.95 4.99
C PRO A 58 6.20 -3.57 4.63
N THR A 59 7.50 -3.50 4.29
CA THR A 59 8.04 -2.29 3.66
C THR A 59 7.40 -2.07 2.29
N LEU A 60 6.99 -0.83 2.01
CA LEU A 60 6.48 -0.44 0.70
C LEU A 60 7.57 0.06 -0.26
N ARG A 61 8.85 0.04 0.14
CA ARG A 61 9.96 0.40 -0.75
C ARG A 61 10.07 -0.56 -1.92
N GLY A 62 10.05 -0.02 -3.14
CA GLY A 62 10.04 -0.83 -4.36
C GLY A 62 8.87 -1.81 -4.39
N VAL A 63 7.70 -1.41 -3.88
CA VAL A 63 6.48 -2.26 -3.89
C VAL A 63 5.98 -2.51 -5.32
N ARG A 64 6.31 -1.62 -6.26
CA ARG A 64 6.01 -1.79 -7.68
C ARG A 64 6.54 -3.12 -8.21
N GLY A 65 5.66 -3.93 -8.78
CA GLY A 65 6.02 -5.22 -9.41
C GLY A 65 6.16 -6.38 -8.43
N ARG A 66 5.73 -6.23 -7.17
CA ARG A 66 5.69 -7.33 -6.18
C ARG A 66 4.39 -8.11 -6.17
N ALA A 67 3.50 -7.87 -7.14
CA ALA A 67 2.26 -8.62 -7.27
C ALA A 67 2.52 -10.13 -7.36
N PRO A 68 1.62 -10.98 -6.84
CA PRO A 68 0.40 -10.60 -6.11
C PRO A 68 0.68 -10.07 -4.68
N PHE A 69 -0.23 -9.25 -4.17
CA PHE A 69 -0.13 -8.57 -2.89
C PHE A 69 -0.99 -9.23 -1.80
N LEU A 70 -0.77 -8.78 -0.55
CA LEU A 70 -1.26 -9.37 0.70
C LEU A 70 -0.58 -10.72 1.01
N HIS A 71 -0.68 -11.18 2.25
CA HIS A 71 0.02 -12.39 2.73
C HIS A 71 -0.48 -13.68 2.09
N ASP A 72 -1.71 -13.67 1.59
CA ASP A 72 -2.36 -14.77 0.88
C ASP A 72 -2.36 -14.59 -0.65
N GLY A 73 -1.79 -13.49 -1.15
CA GLY A 73 -1.68 -13.23 -2.60
C GLY A 73 -3.01 -12.93 -3.29
N ARG A 74 -4.10 -12.60 -2.58
CA ARG A 74 -5.42 -12.41 -3.21
C ARG A 74 -5.56 -11.09 -3.97
N ALA A 75 -4.67 -10.12 -3.76
CA ALA A 75 -4.73 -8.84 -4.44
C ALA A 75 -3.81 -8.84 -5.68
N ALA A 76 -4.40 -8.74 -6.88
CA ALA A 76 -3.65 -8.79 -8.14
C ALA A 76 -2.85 -7.50 -8.42
N ASP A 77 -3.28 -6.37 -7.87
CA ASP A 77 -2.65 -5.06 -8.05
C ASP A 77 -2.69 -4.22 -6.76
N LEU A 78 -2.05 -3.05 -6.78
CA LEU A 78 -1.98 -2.14 -5.63
C LEU A 78 -3.34 -1.56 -5.26
N ALA A 79 -4.23 -1.31 -6.23
CA ALA A 79 -5.55 -0.77 -5.95
C ALA A 79 -6.40 -1.80 -5.17
N ALA A 80 -6.36 -3.07 -5.57
CA ALA A 80 -6.98 -4.17 -4.85
C ALA A 80 -6.38 -4.37 -3.45
N ALA A 81 -5.06 -4.20 -3.31
CA ALA A 81 -4.39 -4.29 -2.01
C ALA A 81 -4.83 -3.16 -1.06
N VAL A 82 -4.93 -1.92 -1.56
CA VAL A 82 -5.45 -0.78 -0.77
C VAL A 82 -6.91 -1.02 -0.38
N ALA A 83 -7.76 -1.46 -1.30
CA ALA A 83 -9.18 -1.73 -1.02
C ALA A 83 -9.40 -2.81 0.05
N ALA A 84 -8.43 -3.70 0.27
CA ALA A 84 -8.48 -4.70 1.33
C ALA A 84 -8.24 -4.13 2.74
N HIS A 85 -7.82 -2.87 2.87
CA HIS A 85 -7.71 -2.15 4.15
C HIS A 85 -9.08 -1.53 4.46
N ALA A 86 -10.02 -2.36 4.92
CA ALA A 86 -11.44 -2.00 5.03
C ALA A 86 -11.74 -0.79 5.94
N GLU A 87 -10.84 -0.45 6.86
CA GLU A 87 -10.99 0.68 7.78
C GLU A 87 -10.36 1.99 7.26
N VAL A 88 -9.67 1.94 6.12
CA VAL A 88 -8.97 3.09 5.54
C VAL A 88 -9.79 3.68 4.39
N THR A 89 -10.05 4.99 4.44
CA THR A 89 -10.68 5.73 3.34
C THR A 89 -9.63 6.55 2.59
N VAL A 90 -9.62 6.45 1.27
CA VAL A 90 -8.71 7.19 0.38
C VAL A 90 -9.54 8.04 -0.58
N GLY A 91 -9.20 9.33 -0.71
CA GLY A 91 -9.91 10.28 -1.57
C GLY A 91 -9.52 10.18 -3.05
N ASP A 92 -8.22 10.10 -3.33
CA ASP A 92 -7.64 9.99 -4.69
C ASP A 92 -6.84 8.68 -4.83
N LEU A 93 -7.55 7.55 -4.95
CA LEU A 93 -6.93 6.22 -5.08
C LEU A 93 -5.94 6.12 -6.25
N PRO A 94 -6.23 6.63 -7.47
CA PRO A 94 -5.25 6.62 -8.56
C PRO A 94 -3.96 7.37 -8.22
N ALA A 95 -4.05 8.53 -7.55
CA ALA A 95 -2.86 9.25 -7.11
C ALA A 95 -2.09 8.49 -6.03
N LEU A 96 -2.79 7.89 -5.05
CA LEU A 96 -2.15 7.06 -4.03
C LEU A 96 -1.39 5.88 -4.65
N VAL A 97 -2.02 5.13 -5.57
CA VAL A 97 -1.36 4.03 -6.28
C VAL A 97 -0.12 4.55 -7.01
N ARG A 98 -0.22 5.71 -7.66
CA ARG A 98 0.92 6.32 -8.34
C ARG A 98 2.07 6.68 -7.39
N TYR A 99 1.74 7.18 -6.21
CA TYR A 99 2.74 7.43 -5.16
C TYR A 99 3.41 6.13 -4.70
N LEU A 100 2.64 5.07 -4.41
CA LEU A 100 3.15 3.76 -4.02
C LEU A 100 4.09 3.16 -5.08
N GLU A 101 3.77 3.30 -6.36
CA GLU A 101 4.64 2.88 -7.46
C GLU A 101 5.97 3.62 -7.52
N SER A 102 6.04 4.81 -6.91
CA SER A 102 7.22 5.68 -6.89
C SER A 102 8.16 5.41 -5.71
N LEU A 103 7.75 4.62 -4.73
CA LEU A 103 8.55 4.19 -3.57
C LEU A 103 9.59 3.14 -3.97
#